data_AF-A0A819UAA0-F1
#
_entry.id   AF-A0A819UAA0-F1
#
_cell.length_a   1.000
_cell.length_b   1.000
_cell.length_c   1.000
_cell.angle_alpha   90.00
_cell.angle_beta   90.00
_cell.angle_gamma   90.00
#
_symmetry.space_group_name_H-M   'P 1'
#
loop_
_entity.id
_entity.type
_entity.pdbx_description
1 polymer ?
#
loop_
_entity_poly.entity_id
_entity_poly.type
_entity_poly.pdbx_seq_one_letter_code
_entity_poly.pdbx_strand_id
1 'polypeptide(L)' 'MCLIWAMTVAPATMHVYLFNIVWSQTPTFCMIWKFLDSFIYASIAKLVAWASIERHIIIFHNKW' A
#
# COMPACT_ATOMS: atom_id res chain seq x y z
N MET A 1 2.03 1.81 1.75
CA MET A 1 2.03 0.43 2.29
C MET A 1 1.91 0.38 3.81
N CYS A 2 2.76 1.05 4.59
CA CYS A 2 2.66 1.01 6.07
C CYS A 2 1.30 1.43 6.64
N LEU A 3 0.65 2.45 6.08
CA LEU A 3 -0.61 2.98 6.62
C LEU A 3 -1.76 1.97 6.54
N ILE A 4 -1.97 1.35 5.39
CA ILE A 4 -3.06 0.38 5.16
C ILE A 4 -2.83 -0.87 6.01
N TRP A 5 -1.60 -1.39 6.00
CA TRP A 5 -1.22 -2.54 6.81
C TRP A 5 -1.34 -2.24 8.33
N ALA A 6 -0.91 -1.07 8.78
CA ALA A 6 -1.01 -0.67 10.18
C ALA A 6 -2.45 -0.46 10.64
N MET A 7 -3.34 0.01 9.77
CA MET A 7 -4.74 0.28 10.15
C MET A 7 -5.62 -0.97 10.15
N THR A 8 -5.28 -2.02 9.39
CA THR A 8 -6.13 -3.22 9.30
C THR A 8 -5.46 -4.50 9.78
N VAL A 9 -4.20 -4.73 9.43
CA VAL A 9 -3.49 -5.96 9.77
C VAL A 9 -2.96 -5.92 11.19
N ALA A 10 -2.41 -4.79 11.64
CA ALA A 10 -1.92 -4.65 13.02
C ALA A 10 -3.02 -4.83 14.08
N PRO A 11 -4.21 -4.19 13.99
CA PRO A 11 -5.28 -4.43 14.96
C PRO A 11 -5.87 -5.84 14.84
N ALA A 12 -5.99 -6.40 13.62
CA ALA A 12 -6.48 -7.77 13.45
C ALA A 12 -5.53 -8.80 14.08
N THR A 13 -4.22 -8.64 13.88
CA THR A 13 -3.22 -9.52 14.50
C THR A 13 -3.18 -9.34 16.01
N MET A 14 -3.25 -8.11 16.52
CA MET A 14 -3.31 -7.83 17.96
C MET A 14 -4.53 -8.45 18.63
N HIS A 15 -5.70 -8.43 17.97
CA HIS A 15 -6.90 -9.11 18.45
C HIS A 15 -6.69 -10.62 18.61
N VAL A 16 -6.04 -11.26 17.64
CA VAL A 16 -5.71 -12.70 17.72
C VAL A 16 -4.78 -12.97 18.91
N TYR A 17 -3.76 -12.14 19.14
CA TYR A 17 -2.86 -12.31 20.29
C TYR A 17 -3.56 -12.16 21.64
N LEU A 18 -4.53 -11.24 21.75
CA LEU A 18 -5.22 -10.96 23.01
C LEU A 18 -6.37 -11.95 23.32
N PHE A 19 -7.15 -12.32 22.30
CA PHE A 19 -8.38 -13.10 22.49
C PHE A 19 -8.28 -14.52 21.94
N ASN A 20 -7.19 -14.87 21.25
CA ASN A 20 -6.99 -16.17 20.60
C ASN A 20 -8.09 -16.53 19.58
N ILE A 21 -8.79 -15.51 19.07
CA ILE A 21 -9.89 -15.63 18.12
C ILE A 21 -9.50 -14.95 16.81
N VAL A 22 -9.53 -15.71 15.72
CA VAL A 22 -9.33 -15.20 14.37
C VAL A 22 -10.58 -14.45 13.94
N TRP A 23 -10.43 -13.16 13.65
CA TRP A 23 -11.52 -12.37 13.09
C TRP A 23 -11.76 -12.79 11.64
N SER A 24 -12.68 -13.73 11.44
CA SER A 24 -13.04 -14.21 10.11
C SER A 24 -13.69 -13.09 9.30
N GLN A 25 -13.01 -12.67 8.25
CA GLN A 25 -13.54 -11.73 7.25
C GLN A 25 -14.27 -12.52 6.14
N THR A 26 -15.20 -11.88 5.45
CA THR A 26 -15.85 -12.51 4.30
C THR A 26 -14.87 -12.67 3.14
N PRO A 27 -14.96 -13.75 2.34
CA PRO A 27 -14.03 -13.99 1.24
C PRO A 27 -14.03 -12.86 0.20
N THR A 28 -15.19 -12.26 -0.07
CA THR A 28 -15.33 -11.10 -0.97
C THR A 28 -14.55 -9.89 -0.45
N PHE A 29 -14.62 -9.60 0.85
CA PHE A 29 -13.87 -8.52 1.46
C PHE A 29 -12.36 -8.74 1.31
N CYS A 30 -11.87 -9.95 1.56
CA CYS A 30 -10.46 -10.30 1.36
C CYS A 30 -9.99 -10.08 -0.09
N MET A 31 -10.81 -10.42 -1.09
CA MET A 31 -10.46 -10.23 -2.51
C MET A 31 -10.38 -8.75 -2.87
N ILE A 32 -11.39 -7.96 -2.49
CA ILE A 32 -11.39 -6.50 -2.71
C ILE A 32 -10.18 -5.86 -2.03
N TRP A 33 -9.86 -6.30 -0.81
CA TRP A 33 -8.73 -5.79 -0.06
C TRP A 33 -7.39 -6.07 -0.75
N LYS A 34 -7.16 -7.30 -1.23
CA LYS A 34 -5.95 -7.66 -1.98
C LYS A 34 -5.81 -6.86 -3.27
N PHE A 35 -6.93 -6.64 -3.98
CA PHE A 35 -6.94 -5.83 -5.19
C PHE A 35 -6.54 -4.39 -4.89
N LEU A 36 -7.14 -3.79 -3.84
CA LEU A 36 -6.86 -2.41 -3.45
C LEU A 36 -5.41 -2.22 -3.01
N ASP A 37 -4.87 -3.14 -2.21
CA ASP A 37 -3.47 -3.10 -1.76
C ASP A 37 -2.50 -3.13 -2.95
N SER A 38 -2.73 -4.06 -3.89
CA SER A 38 -1.93 -4.19 -5.11
C SER A 38 -2.01 -2.95 -6.00
N PHE A 39 -3.22 -2.41 -6.18
CA PHE A 39 -3.46 -1.22 -7.00
C PHE A 39 -2.78 0.02 -6.43
N ILE A 40 -2.91 0.25 -5.12
CA ILE A 40 -2.29 1.39 -4.44
C ILE A 40 -0.76 1.26 -4.48
N TYR A 41 -0.23 0.06 -4.24
CA TYR A 41 1.22 -0.18 -4.32
C TYR A 41 1.77 0.16 -5.71
N ALA A 42 1.15 -0.37 -6.76
CA ALA A 42 1.55 -0.10 -8.14
C ALA A 42 1.43 1.40 -8.50
N SER A 43 0.39 2.08 -8.01
CA SER A 43 0.18 3.50 -8.27
C SER A 43 1.25 4.36 -7.61
N ILE A 44 1.59 4.09 -6.35
CA ILE A 44 2.67 4.80 -5.65
C ILE A 44 4.01 4.57 -6.35
N ALA A 45 4.32 3.33 -6.73
CA ALA A 45 5.56 3.02 -7.44
C ALA A 45 5.68 3.80 -8.76
N LYS A 46 4.58 3.87 -9.54
CA LYS A 46 4.52 4.67 -10.77
C LYS A 46 4.71 6.16 -10.51
N LEU A 47 4.06 6.72 -9.49
CA LEU A 47 4.18 8.13 -9.14
C LEU A 47 5.60 8.48 -8.70
N VAL A 48 6.23 7.65 -7.86
CA VAL A 48 7.62 7.85 -7.41
C VAL A 48 8.58 7.74 -8.57
N ALA A 49 8.39 6.76 -9.47
CA ALA A 49 9.20 6.63 -10.67
C ALA A 49 9.06 7.86 -11.58
N TRP A 50 7.83 8.31 -11.84
CA TRP A 50 7.57 9.50 -12.65
C TRP A 50 8.21 10.76 -12.05
N ALA A 51 7.98 11.02 -10.76
CA ALA A 51 8.58 12.16 -10.06
C ALA A 51 10.11 12.14 -10.10
N SER A 52 10.72 10.94 -10.05
CA SER A 52 12.17 10.78 -10.17
C SER A 52 12.68 11.11 -11.58
N ILE A 53 11.96 10.66 -12.62
CA ILE A 53 12.27 10.97 -14.02
C ILE A 53 12.13 12.47 -14.27
N GLU A 54 11.03 13.08 -13.84
CA GLU A 54 10.77 14.51 -13.99
C GLU A 54 11.88 15.32 -13.32
N ARG A 55 12.25 14.98 -12.09
CA ARG A 55 13.35 15.63 -11.37
C ARG A 55 14.69 15.46 -12.09
N HIS A 56 14.97 14.28 -12.66
CA HIS A 56 16.19 14.06 -13.44
C HIS A 56 16.22 14.95 -14.69
N ILE A 57 15.11 15.06 -15.42
CA ILE A 57 15.01 15.94 -16.60
C ILE A 57 15.23 17.41 -16.20
N ILE A 58 14.57 17.89 -15.14
CA ILE A 58 14.71 19.28 -14.68
C ILE A 58 16.15 19.58 -14.26
N ILE A 59 16.88 18.65 -13.66
CA ILE A 59 18.25 18.91 -13.21
C ILE A 59 19.23 18.90 -14.39
N PHE A 60 19.12 17.94 -15.30
CA PHE A 60 20.14 17.68 -16.32
C PHE A 60 19.82 18.26 -17.71
N HIS A 61 18.56 18.60 -17.98
CA HIS A 61 18.10 19.11 -19.28
C HIS A 61 17.48 20.52 -19.24
N ASN A 62 17.50 21.21 -18.09
CA ASN A 62 17.00 22.59 -17.98
C ASN A 62 17.91 23.67 -18.60
N LYS A 63 19.02 23.29 -19.25
CA LYS A 63 19.99 24.23 -19.86
C LYS A 63 20.26 23.99 -21.35
N TRP A 64 19.38 23.29 -22.04
CA TRP A 64 19.38 23.30 -23.51
C TRP A 64 18.65 24.53 -24.03
#